data_AF-A0A1Z9SEQ3-F1
#
_entry.id   AF-A0A1Z9SEQ3-F1
#
_cell.length_a   1.000
_cell.length_b   1.000
_cell.length_c   1.000
_cell.angle_alpha   90.00
_cell.angle_beta   90.00
_cell.angle_gamma   90.00
#
_symmetry.space_group_name_H-M   'P 1'
#
loop_
_entity.id
_entity.type
_entity.pdbx_description
1 polymer ?
#
loop_
_entity_poly.entity_id
_entity_poly.type
_entity_poly.pdbx_seq_one_letter_code
_entity_poly.pdbx_strand_id
1 'polypeptide(L)'
;MTQPPEEALIGLPREEKLETVLTGQYFEAMDNLVRTFAIRPDDTMVFLADRKLDPRVIHAICGLARSRGVKPTVIMADSSQATEIPAELRPLVETASFVVSTWFCSIIDPFCIKMRKEKGQRWVKITYFRDLDLLKTPQARFPIDIVGEIIRQTAEMFPKGQDFDLKFGDPRGTDLTIKYTAEMRDNLLKSNRWRGHMTADEPGCYVHYLPCHGPNVYDRTSVDDDDSVQVETNGVVIPYWAVGFEKPFETPPRVIFKD
;
A
#
# COMPACT_ATOMS: atom_id res chain seq x y z
N MET A 1 -31.69 -18.36 21.67
CA MET A 1 -31.70 -17.50 22.87
C MET A 1 -32.42 -16.23 22.49
N THR A 2 -33.55 -15.94 23.12
CA THR A 2 -34.32 -14.71 22.93
C THR A 2 -33.52 -13.52 23.46
N GLN A 3 -33.40 -12.45 22.67
CA GLN A 3 -32.85 -11.17 23.15
C GLN A 3 -33.65 -10.72 24.38
N PRO A 4 -33.00 -10.24 25.45
CA PRO A 4 -33.71 -9.74 26.62
C PRO A 4 -34.54 -8.51 26.26
N PRO A 5 -35.63 -8.23 27.00
CA PRO A 5 -36.45 -7.03 26.79
C PRO A 5 -35.61 -5.77 26.92
N GLU A 6 -35.91 -4.76 26.10
CA GLU A 6 -35.21 -3.46 26.00
C GLU A 6 -35.05 -2.73 27.36
N GLU A 7 -35.90 -3.06 28.33
CA GLU A 7 -35.90 -2.53 29.70
C GLU A 7 -34.79 -3.10 30.61
N ALA A 8 -34.02 -4.11 30.16
CA ALA A 8 -33.04 -4.82 31.00
C ALA A 8 -31.60 -4.26 30.97
N LEU A 9 -31.34 -3.12 30.31
CA LEU A 9 -29.99 -2.55 30.14
C LEU A 9 -29.78 -1.22 30.89
N ILE A 10 -30.27 -1.10 32.12
CA ILE A 10 -29.98 0.07 32.95
C ILE A 10 -28.52 -0.02 33.43
N GLY A 11 -27.65 0.86 32.91
CA GLY A 11 -26.27 1.02 33.35
C GLY A 11 -25.22 0.17 32.63
N LEU A 12 -25.61 -0.62 31.61
CA LEU A 12 -24.67 -1.37 30.78
C LEU A 12 -24.33 -0.58 29.50
N PRO A 13 -23.07 -0.64 29.01
CA PRO A 13 -22.72 -0.09 27.70
C PRO A 13 -23.62 -0.70 26.63
N ARG A 14 -24.30 0.14 25.84
CA ARG A 14 -25.12 -0.32 24.71
C ARG A 14 -24.19 -0.95 23.66
N GLU A 15 -24.56 -2.11 23.13
CA GLU A 15 -23.85 -2.78 22.03
C GLU A 15 -23.93 -1.98 20.72
N GLU A 16 -24.96 -1.14 20.56
CA GLU A 16 -25.09 -0.24 19.42
C GLU A 16 -24.02 0.86 19.50
N LYS A 17 -23.12 0.88 18.51
CA LYS A 17 -22.14 1.95 18.33
C LYS A 17 -22.90 3.26 18.19
N LEU A 18 -22.91 4.05 19.27
CA LEU A 18 -23.47 5.40 19.27
C LEU A 18 -22.94 6.17 18.05
N GLU A 19 -23.80 6.91 17.35
CA GLU A 19 -23.41 7.70 16.17
C GLU A 19 -22.27 8.68 16.49
N THR A 20 -22.19 9.15 17.74
CA THR A 20 -21.09 9.98 18.25
C THR A 20 -19.74 9.25 18.23
N VAL A 21 -19.72 7.96 18.59
CA VAL A 21 -18.53 7.11 18.52
C VAL A 21 -18.12 6.87 17.06
N LEU A 22 -19.10 6.61 16.18
CA LEU A 22 -18.82 6.46 14.74
C LEU A 22 -18.26 7.74 14.12
N THR A 23 -18.75 8.89 14.57
CA THR A 23 -18.23 10.20 14.15
C THR A 23 -16.77 10.36 14.56
N GLY A 24 -16.43 10.13 15.83
CA GLY A 24 -15.05 10.19 16.30
C GLY A 24 -14.12 9.26 15.51
N GLN A 25 -14.54 8.01 15.33
CA GLN A 25 -13.82 6.99 14.56
C GLN A 25 -13.59 7.38 13.09
N TYR A 26 -14.55 8.07 12.48
CA TYR A 26 -14.41 8.57 11.12
C TYR A 26 -13.38 9.70 11.06
N PHE A 27 -13.37 10.63 12.03
CA PHE A 27 -12.36 11.69 12.10
C PHE A 27 -10.94 11.14 12.32
N GLU A 28 -10.77 10.07 13.10
CA GLU A 28 -9.49 9.36 13.23
C GLU A 28 -9.01 8.80 11.87
N ALA A 29 -9.90 8.17 11.10
CA ALA A 29 -9.57 7.68 9.76
C ALA A 29 -9.24 8.82 8.78
N MET A 30 -9.96 9.94 8.89
CA MET A 30 -9.70 11.14 8.09
C MET A 30 -8.36 11.78 8.44
N ASP A 31 -7.96 11.81 9.72
CA ASP A 31 -6.63 12.30 10.12
C ASP A 31 -5.53 11.46 9.46
N ASN A 32 -5.63 10.12 9.54
CA ASN A 32 -4.70 9.23 8.85
C ASN A 32 -4.67 9.47 7.33
N LEU A 33 -5.83 9.66 6.68
CA LEU A 33 -5.90 10.01 5.25
C LEU A 33 -5.12 11.30 4.96
N VAL A 34 -5.41 12.37 5.71
CA VAL A 34 -4.79 13.68 5.49
C VAL A 34 -3.29 13.63 5.73
N ARG A 35 -2.87 12.97 6.81
CA ARG A 35 -1.47 12.79 7.17
C ARG A 35 -0.74 11.99 6.09
N THR A 36 -1.22 10.81 5.70
CA THR A 36 -0.55 9.99 4.67
C THR A 36 -0.38 10.75 3.36
N PHE A 37 -1.39 11.50 2.92
CA PHE A 37 -1.31 12.21 1.64
C PHE A 37 -0.41 13.44 1.68
N ALA A 38 -0.32 14.16 2.81
CA ALA A 38 0.60 15.28 3.00
C ALA A 38 0.65 16.28 1.81
N ILE A 39 -0.50 16.56 1.17
CA ILE A 39 -0.59 17.48 0.04
C ILE A 39 -0.26 18.90 0.50
N ARG A 40 0.60 19.57 -0.25
CA ARG A 40 1.12 20.91 0.02
C ARG A 40 0.49 21.95 -0.93
N PRO A 41 0.40 23.23 -0.54
CA PRO A 41 -0.22 24.26 -1.37
C PRO A 41 0.47 24.51 -2.72
N ASP A 42 1.76 24.21 -2.81
CA ASP A 42 2.58 24.34 -4.02
C ASP A 42 2.59 23.09 -4.90
N ASP A 43 1.83 22.05 -4.54
CA ASP A 43 1.80 20.84 -5.34
C ASP A 43 1.08 21.03 -6.69
N THR A 44 1.69 20.48 -7.74
CA THR A 44 0.98 20.13 -8.97
C THR A 44 0.56 18.66 -8.86
N MET A 45 -0.75 18.42 -8.72
CA MET A 45 -1.28 17.08 -8.48
C MET A 45 -1.82 16.42 -9.74
N VAL A 46 -1.37 15.19 -10.02
CA VAL A 46 -1.98 14.29 -11.00
C VAL A 46 -2.58 13.08 -10.27
N PHE A 47 -3.80 12.71 -10.64
CA PHE A 47 -4.47 11.51 -10.17
C PHE A 47 -4.65 10.54 -11.33
N LEU A 48 -3.88 9.46 -11.34
CA LEU A 48 -4.02 8.31 -12.23
C LEU A 48 -5.08 7.35 -11.68
N ALA A 49 -6.31 7.48 -12.16
CA ALA A 49 -7.48 6.71 -11.73
C ALA A 49 -7.90 5.70 -12.80
N ASP A 50 -8.70 4.71 -12.42
CA ASP A 50 -9.25 3.73 -13.34
C ASP A 50 -10.77 3.59 -13.16
N ARG A 51 -11.47 3.11 -14.19
CA ARG A 51 -12.94 3.11 -14.27
C ARG A 51 -13.64 2.27 -13.21
N LYS A 52 -12.91 1.39 -12.51
CA LYS A 52 -13.44 0.54 -11.43
C LYS A 52 -13.25 1.20 -10.05
N LEU A 53 -12.74 2.42 -9.97
CA LEU A 53 -12.57 3.14 -8.71
C LEU A 53 -13.89 3.82 -8.33
N ASP A 54 -14.29 3.73 -7.05
CA ASP A 54 -15.41 4.50 -6.53
C ASP A 54 -15.19 6.01 -6.80
N PRO A 55 -16.05 6.69 -7.57
CA PRO A 55 -15.91 8.11 -7.83
C PRO A 55 -15.85 8.98 -6.57
N ARG A 56 -16.46 8.53 -5.45
CA ARG A 56 -16.40 9.23 -4.16
C ARG A 56 -14.96 9.33 -3.65
N VAL A 57 -14.11 8.32 -3.89
CA VAL A 57 -12.67 8.36 -3.56
C VAL A 57 -11.96 9.46 -4.35
N ILE A 58 -12.26 9.57 -5.65
CA ILE A 58 -11.70 10.62 -6.52
C ILE A 58 -12.10 11.99 -5.97
N HIS A 59 -13.39 12.20 -5.73
CA HIS A 59 -13.90 13.47 -5.24
C HIS A 59 -13.36 13.85 -3.86
N ALA A 60 -13.22 12.88 -2.95
CA ALA A 60 -12.68 13.10 -1.60
C ALA A 60 -11.20 13.55 -1.66
N ILE A 61 -10.36 12.81 -2.38
CA ILE A 61 -8.93 13.13 -2.53
C ILE A 61 -8.74 14.45 -3.27
N CYS A 62 -9.48 14.68 -4.36
CA CYS A 62 -9.44 15.98 -5.06
C CYS A 62 -9.98 17.13 -4.19
N GLY A 63 -10.95 16.85 -3.31
CA GLY A 63 -11.45 17.80 -2.32
C GLY A 63 -10.36 18.19 -1.32
N LEU A 64 -9.62 17.21 -0.80
CA LEU A 64 -8.45 17.43 0.05
C LEU A 64 -7.37 18.25 -0.66
N ALA A 65 -7.09 17.97 -1.93
CA ALA A 65 -6.15 18.78 -2.72
C ALA A 65 -6.63 20.24 -2.84
N ARG A 66 -7.90 20.45 -3.21
CA ARG A 66 -8.49 21.79 -3.35
C ARG A 66 -8.52 22.56 -2.03
N SER A 67 -8.73 21.90 -0.89
CA SER A 67 -8.66 22.56 0.41
C SER A 67 -7.24 23.04 0.77
N ARG A 68 -6.22 22.61 0.03
CA ARG A 68 -4.84 23.12 0.11
C ARG A 68 -4.51 24.15 -0.98
N GLY A 69 -5.46 24.51 -1.85
CA GLY A 69 -5.23 25.41 -2.98
C GLY A 69 -4.74 24.70 -4.26
N VAL A 70 -4.64 23.36 -4.25
CA VAL A 70 -4.15 22.58 -5.38
C VAL A 70 -5.31 22.24 -6.33
N LYS A 71 -5.09 22.45 -7.63
CA LYS A 71 -6.03 22.02 -8.68
C LYS A 71 -5.57 20.67 -9.28
N PRO A 72 -6.20 19.55 -8.92
CA PRO A 72 -5.79 18.24 -9.41
C PRO A 72 -6.22 18.00 -10.86
N THR A 73 -5.35 17.33 -11.62
CA THR A 73 -5.67 16.75 -12.94
C THR A 73 -5.94 15.27 -12.78
N VAL A 74 -7.14 14.80 -13.18
CA VAL A 74 -7.51 13.38 -13.10
C VAL A 74 -7.41 12.75 -14.48
N ILE A 75 -6.68 11.65 -14.59
CA ILE A 75 -6.55 10.84 -15.80
C ILE A 75 -7.25 9.50 -15.52
N MET A 76 -8.21 9.15 -16.37
CA MET A 76 -9.04 7.95 -16.20
C MET A 76 -8.67 6.90 -17.26
N ALA A 77 -8.23 5.71 -16.83
CA ALA A 77 -8.04 4.55 -17.69
C ALA A 77 -9.17 3.52 -17.52
N ASP A 78 -9.33 2.60 -18.47
CA ASP A 78 -10.29 1.50 -18.35
C ASP A 78 -9.89 0.45 -17.29
N SER A 79 -8.58 0.34 -17.03
CA SER A 79 -8.02 -0.63 -16.09
C SER A 79 -6.80 -0.08 -15.36
N SER A 80 -6.58 -0.52 -14.13
CA SER A 80 -5.36 -0.24 -13.37
C SER A 80 -4.17 -1.11 -13.77
N GLN A 81 -4.36 -2.11 -14.63
CA GLN A 81 -3.33 -3.11 -14.97
C GLN A 81 -2.32 -2.64 -16.03
N ALA A 82 -2.33 -1.35 -16.39
CA ALA A 82 -1.29 -0.79 -17.24
C ALA A 82 0.10 -1.02 -16.63
N THR A 83 1.03 -1.52 -17.44
CA THR A 83 2.42 -1.80 -17.05
C THR A 83 3.34 -0.60 -17.25
N GLU A 84 2.93 0.35 -18.08
CA GLU A 84 3.64 1.61 -18.34
C GLU A 84 2.65 2.79 -18.41
N ILE A 85 3.17 4.01 -18.21
CA ILE A 85 2.46 5.25 -18.53
C ILE A 85 2.50 5.46 -20.05
N PRO A 86 1.34 5.54 -20.72
CA PRO A 86 1.27 5.83 -22.15
C PRO A 86 2.07 7.08 -22.51
N ALA A 87 2.81 7.01 -23.62
CA ALA A 87 3.79 8.04 -23.99
C ALA A 87 3.18 9.44 -24.08
N GLU A 88 1.95 9.52 -24.59
CA GLU A 88 1.15 10.74 -24.73
C GLU A 88 0.74 11.36 -23.37
N LEU A 89 0.73 10.58 -22.30
CA LEU A 89 0.39 11.04 -20.95
C LEU A 89 1.62 11.40 -20.10
N ARG A 90 2.82 10.96 -20.50
CA ARG A 90 4.07 11.22 -19.76
C ARG A 90 4.33 12.70 -19.50
N PRO A 91 4.10 13.64 -20.46
CA PRO A 91 4.29 15.06 -20.20
C PRO A 91 3.43 15.58 -19.05
N LEU A 92 2.19 15.09 -18.90
CA LEU A 92 1.33 15.47 -17.78
C LEU A 92 1.90 14.97 -16.45
N VAL A 93 2.33 13.71 -16.41
CA VAL A 93 2.92 13.11 -15.20
C VAL A 93 4.24 13.80 -14.84
N GLU A 94 5.06 14.19 -15.82
CA GLU A 94 6.35 14.86 -15.58
C GLU A 94 6.18 16.25 -14.92
N THR A 95 5.08 16.95 -15.20
CA THR A 95 4.79 18.25 -14.56
C THR A 95 4.32 18.16 -13.11
N ALA A 96 3.91 16.98 -12.64
CA ALA A 96 3.39 16.82 -11.29
C ALA A 96 4.52 16.82 -10.25
N SER A 97 4.28 17.43 -9.09
CA SER A 97 5.09 17.22 -7.89
C SER A 97 4.52 16.11 -6.99
N PHE A 98 3.21 15.84 -7.12
CA PHE A 98 2.47 14.89 -6.30
C PHE A 98 1.54 14.02 -7.16
N VAL A 99 1.67 12.71 -7.04
CA VAL A 99 0.89 11.75 -7.84
C VAL A 99 0.11 10.80 -6.95
N VAL A 100 -1.20 10.70 -7.19
CA VAL A 100 -2.04 9.64 -6.63
C VAL A 100 -2.33 8.63 -7.72
N SER A 101 -2.21 7.34 -7.43
CA SER A 101 -2.33 6.33 -8.47
C SER A 101 -3.08 5.07 -8.02
N THR A 102 -3.95 4.55 -8.88
CA THR A 102 -4.41 3.15 -8.84
C THR A 102 -3.60 2.25 -9.78
N TRP A 103 -2.85 2.79 -10.74
CA TRP A 103 -2.23 2.05 -11.86
C TRP A 103 -0.94 1.29 -11.52
N PHE A 104 -0.87 0.01 -11.83
CA PHE A 104 0.24 -0.89 -11.44
C PHE A 104 1.61 -0.37 -11.91
N CYS A 105 1.69 0.23 -13.09
CA CYS A 105 2.88 0.91 -13.63
C CYS A 105 3.57 1.87 -12.65
N SER A 106 2.85 2.46 -11.68
CA SER A 106 3.41 3.37 -10.68
C SER A 106 4.67 2.85 -9.96
N ILE A 107 4.81 1.54 -9.73
CA ILE A 107 5.98 0.94 -9.07
C ILE A 107 6.96 0.28 -10.04
N ILE A 108 6.51 -0.14 -11.22
CA ILE A 108 7.32 -0.94 -12.14
C ILE A 108 7.82 -0.18 -13.37
N ASP A 109 7.20 0.94 -13.73
CA ASP A 109 7.59 1.71 -14.91
C ASP A 109 8.89 2.49 -14.63
N PRO A 110 9.97 2.28 -15.42
CA PRO A 110 11.21 3.03 -15.30
C PRO A 110 11.03 4.55 -15.36
N PHE A 111 10.03 5.04 -16.12
CA PHE A 111 9.70 6.46 -16.15
C PHE A 111 9.24 6.96 -14.77
N CYS A 112 8.32 6.24 -14.11
CA CYS A 112 7.84 6.61 -12.78
C CYS A 112 8.94 6.53 -11.72
N ILE A 113 9.80 5.51 -11.79
CA ILE A 113 10.96 5.36 -10.90
C ILE A 113 11.90 6.56 -11.09
N LYS A 114 12.20 6.94 -12.34
CA LYS A 114 13.01 8.12 -12.68
C LYS A 114 12.41 9.41 -12.12
N MET A 115 11.10 9.63 -12.27
CA MET A 115 10.45 10.84 -11.73
C MET A 115 10.60 10.95 -10.22
N ARG A 116 10.52 9.83 -9.48
CA ARG A 116 10.79 9.83 -8.04
C ARG A 116 12.26 10.10 -7.72
N LYS A 117 13.18 9.34 -8.33
CA LYS A 117 14.63 9.40 -8.04
C LYS A 117 15.24 10.76 -8.44
N GLU A 118 14.85 11.33 -9.58
CA GLU A 118 15.49 12.53 -10.14
C GLU A 118 14.72 13.83 -9.90
N LYS A 119 13.38 13.81 -9.87
CA LYS A 119 12.55 15.02 -9.70
C LYS A 119 12.02 15.16 -8.28
N GLY A 120 12.24 14.17 -7.41
CA GLY A 120 11.71 14.16 -6.06
C GLY A 120 10.18 14.07 -6.02
N GLN A 121 9.55 13.59 -7.09
CA GLN A 121 8.10 13.47 -7.17
C GLN A 121 7.58 12.55 -6.06
N ARG A 122 6.50 12.97 -5.38
CA ARG A 122 5.91 12.24 -4.25
C ARG A 122 4.69 11.43 -4.71
N TRP A 123 4.59 10.19 -4.26
CA TRP A 123 3.57 9.26 -4.76
C TRP A 123 2.79 8.60 -3.63
N VAL A 124 1.46 8.57 -3.77
CA VAL A 124 0.56 7.78 -2.94
C VAL A 124 -0.16 6.75 -3.81
N LYS A 125 0.08 5.48 -3.50
CA LYS A 125 -0.56 4.35 -4.14
C LYS A 125 -1.85 3.97 -3.41
N ILE A 126 -2.97 3.93 -4.11
CA ILE A 126 -4.29 3.58 -3.54
C ILE A 126 -4.87 2.30 -4.13
N THR A 127 -4.05 1.29 -4.43
CA THR A 127 -4.49 0.03 -5.08
C THR A 127 -5.72 -0.58 -4.40
N TYR A 128 -5.73 -0.56 -3.06
CA TYR A 128 -6.74 -1.23 -2.25
C TYR A 128 -7.75 -0.27 -1.62
N PHE A 129 -7.47 1.04 -1.61
CA PHE A 129 -8.44 2.06 -1.20
C PHE A 129 -9.35 2.43 -2.39
N ARG A 130 -10.25 1.49 -2.72
CA ARG A 130 -11.10 1.57 -3.92
C ARG A 130 -12.54 1.99 -3.65
N ASP A 131 -12.93 2.04 -2.39
CA ASP A 131 -14.27 2.38 -1.89
C ASP A 131 -14.11 3.37 -0.72
N LEU A 132 -14.82 4.50 -0.77
CA LEU A 132 -14.74 5.51 0.29
C LEU A 132 -15.23 4.97 1.64
N ASP A 133 -16.12 3.98 1.65
CA ASP A 133 -16.64 3.36 2.86
C ASP A 133 -15.57 2.58 3.64
N LEU A 134 -14.39 2.32 3.05
CA LEU A 134 -13.26 1.78 3.78
C LEU A 134 -12.78 2.71 4.91
N LEU A 135 -13.06 4.01 4.85
CA LEU A 135 -12.80 4.95 5.96
C LEU A 135 -13.59 4.63 7.24
N LYS A 136 -14.65 3.82 7.13
CA LYS A 136 -15.45 3.38 8.29
C LYS A 136 -14.86 2.17 8.99
N THR A 137 -13.76 1.61 8.47
CA THR A 137 -13.14 0.40 9.00
C THR A 137 -12.15 0.72 10.14
N PRO A 138 -11.93 -0.20 11.08
CA PRO A 138 -10.86 -0.07 12.07
C PRO A 138 -9.47 0.12 11.47
N GLN A 139 -9.21 -0.47 10.30
CA GLN A 139 -7.93 -0.39 9.59
C GLN A 139 -7.61 1.04 9.14
N ALA A 140 -8.63 1.79 8.68
CA ALA A 140 -8.43 3.18 8.24
C ALA A 140 -8.00 4.12 9.38
N ARG A 141 -8.41 3.82 10.62
CA ARG A 141 -8.09 4.59 11.83
C ARG A 141 -6.95 4.03 12.66
N PHE A 142 -6.33 2.92 12.25
CA PHE A 142 -5.20 2.37 13.00
C PHE A 142 -4.01 3.34 12.91
N PRO A 143 -3.36 3.73 14.02
CA PRO A 143 -2.34 4.79 13.99
C PRO A 143 -1.15 4.45 13.08
N ILE A 144 -0.91 5.30 12.08
CA ILE A 144 0.15 5.06 11.08
C ILE A 144 1.56 5.06 11.68
N ASP A 145 1.78 5.78 12.79
CA ASP A 145 3.07 5.81 13.48
C ASP A 145 3.38 4.47 14.17
N ILE A 146 2.35 3.81 14.71
CA ILE A 146 2.47 2.47 15.32
C ILE A 146 2.74 1.45 14.21
N VAL A 147 2.08 1.54 13.05
CA VAL A 147 2.41 0.69 11.90
C VAL A 147 3.89 0.86 11.52
N GLY A 148 4.35 2.11 11.42
CA GLY A 148 5.75 2.41 11.13
C GLY A 148 6.71 1.81 12.16
N GLU A 149 6.34 1.83 13.43
CA GLU A 149 7.16 1.26 14.51
C GLU A 149 7.23 -0.27 14.45
N ILE A 150 6.09 -0.94 14.24
CA ILE A 150 6.04 -2.40 14.03
C ILE A 150 6.93 -2.80 12.85
N ILE A 151 6.91 -2.02 11.76
CA ILE A 151 7.74 -2.24 10.58
C ILE A 151 9.23 -2.12 10.91
N ARG A 152 9.63 -1.07 11.63
CA ARG A 152 11.03 -0.87 12.01
C ARG A 152 11.54 -2.00 12.91
N GLN A 153 10.75 -2.43 13.88
CA GLN A 153 11.10 -3.58 14.72
C GLN A 153 11.19 -4.87 13.90
N THR A 154 10.31 -5.05 12.91
CA THR A 154 10.39 -6.19 11.98
C THR A 154 11.68 -6.12 11.13
N ALA A 155 12.09 -4.92 10.69
CA ALA A 155 13.32 -4.71 9.93
C ALA A 155 14.58 -5.03 10.75
N GLU A 156 14.55 -4.77 12.06
CA GLU A 156 15.66 -5.10 12.98
C GLU A 156 15.85 -6.61 13.16
N MET A 157 14.83 -7.42 12.89
CA MET A 157 14.94 -8.88 12.94
C MET A 157 15.74 -9.47 11.77
N PHE A 158 15.96 -8.71 10.69
CA PHE A 158 16.75 -9.17 9.55
C PHE A 158 18.26 -9.15 9.88
N PRO A 159 19.00 -10.26 9.65
CA PRO A 159 20.44 -10.28 9.88
C PRO A 159 21.17 -9.15 9.13
N LYS A 160 22.12 -8.50 9.82
CA LYS A 160 22.88 -7.36 9.29
C LYS A 160 24.31 -7.75 9.01
N GLY A 161 24.83 -7.35 7.85
CA GLY A 161 26.24 -7.52 7.48
C GLY A 161 26.64 -8.96 7.14
N GLN A 162 25.67 -9.85 6.95
CA GLN A 162 25.90 -11.23 6.55
C GLN A 162 24.75 -11.73 5.65
N ASP A 163 25.06 -12.73 4.84
CA ASP A 163 24.08 -13.45 4.04
C ASP A 163 23.22 -14.35 4.94
N PHE A 164 21.99 -14.63 4.52
CA PHE A 164 21.08 -15.51 5.24
C PHE A 164 20.02 -16.13 4.31
N ASP A 165 19.40 -17.19 4.79
CA ASP A 165 18.28 -17.84 4.11
C ASP A 165 16.96 -17.30 4.69
N LEU A 166 16.12 -16.68 3.85
CA LEU A 166 14.77 -16.33 4.21
C LEU A 166 13.86 -17.54 3.93
N LYS A 167 13.31 -18.15 4.99
CA LYS A 167 12.52 -19.38 4.90
C LYS A 167 11.05 -19.14 5.22
N PHE A 168 10.17 -19.66 4.34
CA PHE A 168 8.73 -19.70 4.56
C PHE A 168 8.28 -21.15 4.63
N GLY A 169 7.78 -21.55 5.79
CA GLY A 169 7.25 -22.88 6.02
C GLY A 169 5.85 -22.81 6.61
N ASP A 170 4.96 -23.70 6.20
CA ASP A 170 3.67 -23.87 6.86
C ASP A 170 3.15 -25.33 6.79
N PRO A 171 2.20 -25.73 7.67
CA PRO A 171 1.71 -27.10 7.74
C PRO A 171 1.01 -27.65 6.47
N ARG A 172 0.66 -26.81 5.49
CA ARG A 172 0.10 -27.25 4.20
C ARG A 172 1.16 -27.89 3.31
N GLY A 173 2.44 -27.73 3.65
CA GLY A 173 3.58 -28.23 2.89
C GLY A 173 4.28 -27.16 2.05
N THR A 174 3.98 -25.87 2.27
CA THR A 174 4.86 -24.79 1.80
C THR A 174 6.20 -24.92 2.50
N ASP A 175 7.27 -24.92 1.71
CA ASP A 175 8.66 -24.90 2.16
C ASP A 175 9.46 -24.17 1.06
N LEU A 176 9.66 -22.88 1.25
CA LEU A 176 10.36 -22.00 0.32
C LEU A 176 11.58 -21.42 1.01
N THR A 177 12.72 -21.46 0.33
CA THR A 177 13.95 -20.79 0.75
C THR A 177 14.37 -19.78 -0.31
N ILE A 178 14.59 -18.53 0.11
CA ILE A 178 15.14 -17.46 -0.73
C ILE A 178 16.52 -17.10 -0.16
N LYS A 179 17.56 -17.15 -0.99
CA LYS A 179 18.91 -16.72 -0.60
C LYS A 179 18.98 -15.20 -0.58
N TYR A 180 19.29 -14.65 0.58
CA TYR A 180 19.45 -13.21 0.78
C TYR A 180 20.92 -12.87 0.99
N THR A 181 21.44 -11.93 0.21
CA THR A 181 22.74 -11.33 0.51
C THR A 181 22.59 -10.18 1.51
N ALA A 182 23.69 -9.84 2.19
CA ALA A 182 23.74 -8.65 3.04
C ALA A 182 23.34 -7.37 2.26
N GLU A 183 23.76 -7.26 1.00
CA GLU A 183 23.42 -6.15 0.12
C GLU A 183 21.92 -6.12 -0.21
N MET A 184 21.32 -7.26 -0.51
CA MET A 184 19.88 -7.34 -0.79
C MET A 184 19.04 -6.87 0.39
N ARG A 185 19.46 -7.22 1.61
CA ARG A 185 18.85 -6.73 2.85
C ARG A 185 18.97 -5.22 2.95
N ASP A 186 20.14 -4.66 2.69
CA ASP A 186 20.35 -3.22 2.77
C ASP A 186 19.55 -2.46 1.70
N ASN A 187 19.42 -3.02 0.49
CA ASN A 187 18.61 -2.42 -0.57
C ASN A 187 17.11 -2.44 -0.23
N LEU A 188 16.59 -3.59 0.19
CA LEU A 188 15.18 -3.75 0.60
C LEU A 188 14.81 -2.73 1.69
N LEU A 189 15.65 -2.62 2.71
CA LEU A 189 15.35 -1.84 3.91
C LEU A 189 15.53 -0.33 3.76
N LYS A 190 16.14 0.14 2.65
CA LYS A 190 16.16 1.57 2.28
C LYS A 190 14.79 2.09 1.84
N SER A 191 13.90 1.21 1.38
CA SER A 191 12.58 1.62 0.88
C SER A 191 11.72 2.25 1.97
N ASN A 192 10.86 3.21 1.62
CA ASN A 192 9.94 3.85 2.57
C ASN A 192 9.05 2.84 3.31
N ARG A 193 8.66 1.78 2.61
CA ARG A 193 7.87 0.69 3.17
C ARG A 193 8.56 0.02 4.34
N TRP A 194 9.88 -0.13 4.30
CA TRP A 194 10.68 -0.74 5.38
C TRP A 194 11.23 0.26 6.39
N ARG A 195 11.37 1.54 6.01
CA ARG A 195 11.63 2.64 6.97
C ARG A 195 10.45 2.89 7.92
N GLY A 196 9.29 2.27 7.69
CA GLY A 196 8.06 2.52 8.42
C GLY A 196 7.51 3.92 8.17
N HIS A 197 7.80 4.48 6.99
CA HIS A 197 7.42 5.84 6.62
C HIS A 197 6.11 5.80 5.84
N MET A 198 5.04 6.25 6.49
CA MET A 198 3.65 6.12 6.02
C MET A 198 3.07 7.42 5.46
N THR A 199 3.89 8.47 5.42
CA THR A 199 3.55 9.83 5.01
C THR A 199 4.23 10.13 3.69
N ALA A 200 3.53 10.80 2.76
CA ALA A 200 4.12 11.22 1.52
C ALA A 200 4.75 12.62 1.64
N ASP A 201 5.63 12.88 2.61
CA ASP A 201 6.19 14.21 2.91
C ASP A 201 7.67 14.39 2.54
N GLU A 202 8.37 13.36 2.09
CA GLU A 202 9.76 13.48 1.62
C GLU A 202 9.83 13.48 0.08
N PRO A 203 10.77 14.24 -0.54
CA PRO A 203 11.01 14.13 -1.98
C PRO A 203 11.30 12.69 -2.41
N GLY A 204 10.67 12.23 -3.48
CA GLY A 204 10.85 10.90 -4.05
C GLY A 204 10.09 9.78 -3.31
N CYS A 205 9.31 10.11 -2.29
CA CYS A 205 8.57 9.11 -1.52
C CYS A 205 7.55 8.34 -2.38
N TYR A 206 7.41 7.06 -2.06
CA TYR A 206 6.36 6.20 -2.59
C TYR A 206 5.72 5.44 -1.42
N VAL A 207 4.49 5.81 -1.07
CA VAL A 207 3.76 5.22 0.06
C VAL A 207 2.44 4.62 -0.41
N HIS A 208 1.86 3.73 0.39
CA HIS A 208 0.57 3.12 0.10
C HIS A 208 -0.49 3.63 1.08
N TYR A 209 -1.70 3.84 0.58
CA TYR A 209 -2.84 4.21 1.39
C TYR A 209 -3.92 3.11 1.42
N LEU A 210 -4.62 3.14 2.57
CA LEU A 210 -4.83 2.08 3.54
C LEU A 210 -3.55 1.34 3.97
N PRO A 211 -3.11 1.52 5.24
CA PRO A 211 -1.95 0.82 5.79
C PRO A 211 -2.33 -0.65 6.09
N CYS A 212 -2.52 -1.50 5.06
CA CYS A 212 -2.99 -2.88 5.28
C CYS A 212 -2.20 -3.98 4.57
N HIS A 213 -1.18 -3.63 3.80
CA HIS A 213 -0.30 -4.58 3.13
C HIS A 213 1.09 -4.22 3.63
N GLY A 214 1.52 -4.91 4.68
CA GLY A 214 2.78 -4.67 5.37
C GLY A 214 4.00 -4.74 4.45
N PRO A 215 5.21 -4.64 5.01
CA PRO A 215 6.43 -4.75 4.23
C PRO A 215 6.47 -6.09 3.49
N ASN A 216 6.80 -6.05 2.21
CA ASN A 216 7.10 -7.28 1.48
C ASN A 216 8.45 -7.78 2.00
N VAL A 217 8.43 -8.97 2.57
CA VAL A 217 9.60 -9.72 3.06
C VAL A 217 10.60 -10.04 1.94
N TYR A 218 10.13 -10.02 0.69
CA TYR A 218 10.93 -10.06 -0.53
C TYR A 218 10.18 -9.27 -1.62
N ASP A 219 10.84 -8.32 -2.28
CA ASP A 219 10.33 -7.61 -3.46
C ASP A 219 11.47 -7.08 -4.34
N ARG A 220 11.13 -6.51 -5.50
CA ARG A 220 12.09 -5.98 -6.49
C ARG A 220 13.13 -5.01 -5.93
N THR A 221 12.84 -4.32 -4.83
CA THR A 221 13.80 -3.39 -4.22
C THR A 221 14.95 -4.10 -3.52
N SER A 222 14.82 -5.40 -3.24
CA SER A 222 15.95 -6.21 -2.75
C SER A 222 17.10 -6.25 -3.74
N VAL A 223 16.83 -6.06 -5.03
CA VAL A 223 17.84 -6.01 -6.11
C VAL A 223 17.87 -4.64 -6.79
N ASP A 224 17.48 -3.57 -6.07
CA ASP A 224 17.39 -2.18 -6.58
C ASP A 224 16.66 -2.06 -7.94
N ASP A 225 15.53 -2.79 -8.06
CA ASP A 225 14.68 -2.80 -9.25
C ASP A 225 15.34 -3.42 -10.51
N ASP A 226 16.48 -4.12 -10.38
CA ASP A 226 17.16 -4.82 -11.47
C ASP A 226 16.53 -6.20 -11.75
N ASP A 227 15.63 -6.22 -12.73
CA ASP A 227 14.92 -7.43 -13.15
C ASP A 227 15.85 -8.47 -13.85
N SER A 228 17.12 -8.15 -14.09
CA SER A 228 18.11 -9.09 -14.63
C SER A 228 18.76 -9.99 -13.56
N VAL A 229 18.71 -9.58 -12.29
CA VAL A 229 19.29 -10.33 -11.18
C VAL A 229 18.39 -11.52 -10.84
N GLN A 230 18.92 -12.73 -11.01
CA GLN A 230 18.28 -13.95 -10.53
C GLN A 230 18.66 -14.19 -9.08
N VAL A 231 17.65 -14.25 -8.21
CA VAL A 231 17.83 -14.56 -6.79
C VAL A 231 17.52 -16.03 -6.58
N GLU A 232 18.49 -16.78 -6.04
CA GLU A 232 18.32 -18.21 -5.78
C GLU A 232 17.12 -18.44 -4.83
N THR A 233 16.07 -19.04 -5.39
CA THR A 233 14.78 -19.29 -4.78
C THR A 233 14.38 -20.74 -5.06
N ASN A 234 14.41 -21.56 -4.02
CA ASN A 234 14.17 -23.00 -4.15
C ASN A 234 13.07 -23.46 -3.20
N GLY A 235 12.22 -24.37 -3.69
CA GLY A 235 11.21 -25.04 -2.88
C GLY A 235 9.81 -25.01 -3.48
N VAL A 236 8.80 -25.00 -2.62
CA VAL A 236 7.40 -25.10 -3.00
C VAL A 236 6.54 -24.12 -2.21
N VAL A 237 5.64 -23.44 -2.91
CA VAL A 237 4.56 -22.66 -2.29
C VAL A 237 3.23 -23.34 -2.57
N ILE A 238 2.46 -23.57 -1.51
CA ILE A 238 1.09 -24.09 -1.57
C ILE A 238 0.15 -22.96 -1.15
N PRO A 239 -0.28 -22.10 -2.10
CA PRO A 239 -1.11 -20.96 -1.78
C PRO A 239 -2.51 -21.42 -1.36
N TYR A 240 -3.02 -20.87 -0.26
CA TYR A 240 -4.42 -21.04 0.11
C TYR A 240 -5.36 -20.23 -0.79
N TRP A 241 -4.89 -19.06 -1.24
CA TRP A 241 -5.62 -18.15 -2.09
C TRP A 241 -4.61 -17.28 -2.86
N ALA A 242 -5.06 -16.62 -3.93
CA ALA A 242 -4.25 -15.68 -4.68
C ALA A 242 -5.08 -14.45 -5.07
N VAL A 243 -4.40 -13.30 -5.15
CA VAL A 243 -5.01 -12.04 -5.59
C VAL A 243 -5.57 -12.23 -7.01
N GLY A 244 -6.82 -11.85 -7.22
CA GLY A 244 -7.54 -12.02 -8.49
C GLY A 244 -8.49 -13.21 -8.53
N PHE A 245 -8.49 -14.08 -7.51
CA PHE A 245 -9.48 -15.15 -7.33
C PHE A 245 -10.55 -14.71 -6.32
N GLU A 246 -11.81 -15.06 -6.53
CA GLU A 246 -12.92 -14.65 -5.66
C GLU A 246 -12.91 -15.35 -4.29
N LYS A 247 -12.45 -16.61 -4.26
CA LYS A 247 -12.44 -17.46 -3.06
C LYS A 247 -11.14 -18.27 -2.96
N PRO A 248 -10.78 -18.76 -1.77
CA PRO A 248 -9.67 -19.69 -1.59
C PRO A 248 -9.78 -20.93 -2.49
N PHE A 249 -8.64 -21.54 -2.81
CA PHE A 249 -8.60 -22.71 -3.66
C PHE A 249 -9.19 -23.92 -2.93
N GLU A 250 -10.13 -24.62 -3.58
CA GLU A 250 -10.64 -25.91 -3.10
C GLU A 250 -9.57 -26.99 -3.15
N THR A 251 -8.78 -26.97 -4.24
CA THR A 251 -7.59 -27.81 -4.42
C THR A 251 -6.39 -26.90 -4.69
N PRO A 252 -5.63 -26.50 -3.66
CA PRO A 252 -4.48 -25.62 -3.80
C PRO A 252 -3.46 -26.14 -4.82
N PRO A 253 -3.03 -25.31 -5.80
CA PRO A 253 -1.94 -25.68 -6.69
C PRO A 253 -0.63 -25.78 -5.91
N ARG A 254 0.38 -26.45 -6.49
CA ARG A 254 1.76 -26.42 -5.99
C ARG A 254 2.59 -25.62 -6.96
N VAL A 255 3.18 -24.51 -6.49
CA VAL A 255 4.12 -23.70 -7.29
C VAL A 255 5.52 -24.13 -6.89
N ILE A 256 6.28 -24.68 -7.82
CA ILE A 256 7.61 -25.24 -7.58
C ILE A 256 8.64 -24.26 -8.13
N PHE A 257 9.59 -23.86 -7.28
CA PHE A 257 10.73 -23.02 -7.62
C PHE A 257 11.98 -23.88 -7.65
N LYS A 258 12.72 -23.80 -8.76
CA LYS A 258 13.98 -24.51 -8.99
C LYS A 258 14.86 -23.63 -9.85
N ASP A 259 16.03 -23.29 -9.32
CA ASP A 259 17.10 -22.67 -10.09
C ASP A 259 18.02 -23.70 -10.72
#